data_AF-A0A0S3T6T1-F1
#
_entry.id   AF-A0A0S3T6T1-F1
#
_cell.length_a   1.000
_cell.length_b   1.000
_cell.length_c   1.000
_cell.angle_alpha   90.00
_cell.angle_beta   90.00
_cell.angle_gamma   90.00
#
_symmetry.space_group_name_H-M   'P 1'
#
loop_
_entity.id
_entity.type
_entity.pdbx_description
1 polymer ?
#
loop_
_entity_poly.entity_id
_entity_poly.type
_entity_poly.pdbx_seq_one_letter_code
_entity_poly.pdbx_strand_id
1 'polypeptide(L)'
;MFKHRLRGFSNSFRSQIDPQNSEALKRTKTDMETELSRIAKLIKNEEQCKKDGNSMKEKKFVWLVEDFYIQSLYPLYGDLTGEYVKSGPSKVDRMSSASSSSSESEYFSSEEVDSNSDINDFPREREASTPQILNPELQLESQSRQVKQLLFAKNADLHRRVFELQLLLNDTKGTVSVLQGKLQTNEDRSATKIAELMARIHELEQEAKSLRTQKGKVEEKIRRSRNEAWTQKKDFDDQINAMQQMLDSVRNHNKELEVQLERTRVEASQSCSVRIQNHGEDLAEEKECFLARIKDLELELESRSSKQHDLEDRNKELERAMARGVQEISELFIYHEGCEEGATIHAEALQTLVEKLKTRVADQEETINKLTESIEEIGAENRHCKDWIRERNGEVKEMKVKVDGLEMLVGEKEEKELVLKEMVWKLEAMVSKEAGEKLNLIKQVRQLERKVENLERDVKEKDGDLVGLAEKKKEAIRQLCSLVEFHRDRYVYLKDSMPKRNKFW
;
A
#
# COMPACT_ATOMS: atom_id res chain seq x y z
N MET A 1 28.42 45.47 13.47
CA MET A 1 28.19 46.90 13.82
C MET A 1 27.47 47.58 12.66
N PHE A 2 26.19 47.97 12.76
CA PHE A 2 25.52 48.83 11.74
C PHE A 2 24.29 49.55 12.35
N LYS A 3 24.51 50.64 13.10
CA LYS A 3 23.41 51.52 13.61
C LYS A 3 23.67 53.02 13.49
N HIS A 4 24.81 53.46 12.93
CA HIS A 4 25.20 54.87 12.85
C HIS A 4 25.58 55.32 11.43
N ARG A 5 24.61 55.39 10.50
CA ARG A 5 24.73 56.24 9.28
C ARG A 5 23.44 56.70 8.60
N LEU A 6 22.25 56.36 9.12
CA LEU A 6 20.95 56.83 8.61
C LEU A 6 20.35 57.98 9.45
N ARG A 7 21.18 58.97 9.81
CA ARG A 7 20.75 60.20 10.51
C ARG A 7 21.40 61.46 9.88
N GLY A 8 21.33 61.56 8.55
CA GLY A 8 21.96 62.64 7.78
C GLY A 8 21.23 63.13 6.53
N PHE A 9 20.28 62.36 5.97
CA PHE A 9 19.67 62.69 4.67
C PHE A 9 18.32 63.41 4.73
N SER A 10 17.65 63.51 5.89
CA SER A 10 16.26 63.99 5.98
C SER A 10 16.09 65.51 6.13
N ASN A 11 17.17 66.30 6.21
CA ASN A 11 17.10 67.71 6.62
C ASN A 11 17.27 68.74 5.47
N SER A 12 17.62 68.33 4.25
CA SER A 12 18.07 69.26 3.20
C SER A 12 16.97 69.93 2.35
N PHE A 13 15.70 69.51 2.48
CA PHE A 13 14.61 69.92 1.58
C PHE A 13 13.41 70.57 2.29
N ARG A 14 13.59 71.12 3.51
CA ARG A 14 12.50 71.69 4.32
C ARG A 14 12.35 73.22 4.23
N SER A 15 13.23 73.91 3.49
CA SER A 15 13.37 75.38 3.51
C SER A 15 13.11 76.08 2.17
N GLN A 16 12.60 75.37 1.16
CA GLN A 16 12.38 75.93 -0.19
C GLN A 16 11.03 75.49 -0.81
N ILE A 17 9.99 75.45 0.02
CA ILE A 17 8.59 75.38 -0.42
C ILE A 17 7.84 76.47 0.34
N ASP A 18 7.15 77.35 -0.39
CA ASP A 18 6.27 78.37 0.16
C ASP A 18 5.29 77.74 1.19
N PRO A 19 5.12 78.29 2.41
CA PRO A 19 4.23 77.73 3.41
C PRO A 19 2.80 77.48 2.90
N GLN A 20 2.24 78.42 2.15
CA GLN A 20 0.88 78.37 1.62
C GLN A 20 0.74 77.29 0.55
N ASN A 21 1.72 77.18 -0.35
CA ASN A 21 1.79 76.11 -1.34
C ASN A 21 2.04 74.73 -0.66
N SER A 22 2.82 74.71 0.41
CA SER A 22 3.04 73.50 1.22
C SER A 22 1.76 73.02 1.92
N GLU A 23 0.79 73.89 2.22
CA GLU A 23 -0.50 73.48 2.74
C GLU A 23 -1.48 73.10 1.63
N ALA A 24 -1.51 73.83 0.52
CA ALA A 24 -2.30 73.46 -0.65
C ALA A 24 -1.95 72.04 -1.13
N LEU A 25 -0.66 71.74 -1.27
CA LEU A 25 -0.15 70.42 -1.65
C LEU A 25 -0.40 69.34 -0.59
N LYS A 26 -0.58 69.70 0.70
CA LYS A 26 -1.01 68.75 1.74
C LYS A 26 -2.52 68.47 1.65
N ARG A 27 -3.34 69.49 1.41
CA ARG A 27 -4.80 69.35 1.23
C ARG A 27 -5.12 68.49 0.01
N THR A 28 -4.59 68.84 -1.16
CA THR A 28 -4.77 68.03 -2.37
C THR A 28 -4.20 66.61 -2.20
N LYS A 29 -3.10 66.44 -1.47
CA LYS A 29 -2.60 65.10 -1.11
C LYS A 29 -3.59 64.33 -0.23
N THR A 30 -4.16 64.91 0.82
CA THR A 30 -5.14 64.20 1.67
C THR A 30 -6.45 63.92 0.93
N ASP A 31 -6.86 64.80 0.01
CA ASP A 31 -8.05 64.61 -0.80
C ASP A 31 -7.82 63.47 -1.81
N MET A 32 -6.65 63.41 -2.46
CA MET A 32 -6.24 62.27 -3.28
C MET A 32 -6.10 60.97 -2.46
N GLU A 33 -5.50 60.99 -1.26
CA GLU A 33 -5.35 59.79 -0.42
C GLU A 33 -6.71 59.27 0.09
N THR A 34 -7.68 60.15 0.36
CA THR A 34 -9.04 59.74 0.77
C THR A 34 -9.88 59.22 -0.39
N GLU A 35 -9.80 59.80 -1.58
CA GLU A 35 -10.51 59.28 -2.77
C GLU A 35 -9.85 58.02 -3.35
N LEU A 36 -8.52 57.89 -3.33
CA LEU A 36 -7.84 56.61 -3.60
C LEU A 36 -8.26 55.53 -2.59
N SER A 37 -8.44 55.88 -1.32
CA SER A 37 -9.01 54.99 -0.31
C SER A 37 -10.49 54.64 -0.56
N ARG A 38 -11.21 55.44 -1.35
CA ARG A 38 -12.60 55.22 -1.77
C ARG A 38 -12.66 54.28 -2.98
N ILE A 39 -11.79 54.50 -3.97
CA ILE A 39 -11.57 53.62 -5.13
C ILE A 39 -11.10 52.22 -4.68
N ALA A 40 -10.12 52.14 -3.77
CA ALA A 40 -9.65 50.87 -3.22
C ALA A 40 -10.75 50.08 -2.48
N LYS A 41 -11.69 50.77 -1.81
CA LYS A 41 -12.87 50.15 -1.20
C LYS A 41 -13.89 49.66 -2.22
N LEU A 42 -14.05 50.36 -3.35
CA LEU A 42 -14.93 49.92 -4.44
C LEU A 42 -14.39 48.65 -5.11
N ILE A 43 -13.09 48.63 -5.45
CA ILE A 43 -12.41 47.45 -6.01
C ILE A 43 -12.48 46.27 -5.02
N LYS A 44 -12.25 46.51 -3.73
CA LYS A 44 -12.33 45.44 -2.71
C LYS A 44 -13.75 44.89 -2.49
N ASN A 45 -14.79 45.66 -2.82
CA ASN A 45 -16.18 45.18 -2.81
C ASN A 45 -16.54 44.39 -4.09
N GLU A 46 -15.72 44.44 -5.14
CA GLU A 46 -15.94 43.75 -6.42
C GLU A 46 -15.71 42.23 -6.28
N GLU A 47 -14.70 41.82 -5.50
CA GLU A 47 -14.37 40.42 -5.24
C GLU A 47 -15.52 39.64 -4.54
N GLN A 48 -16.41 40.34 -3.84
CA GLN A 48 -17.49 39.75 -3.04
C GLN A 48 -18.77 39.43 -3.83
N CYS A 49 -18.93 39.96 -5.06
CA CYS A 49 -20.20 39.91 -5.81
C CYS A 49 -20.09 39.19 -7.17
N LYS A 50 -19.63 37.94 -7.17
CA LYS A 50 -19.69 37.04 -8.34
C LYS A 50 -21.11 36.48 -8.60
N LYS A 51 -22.08 37.37 -8.87
CA LYS A 51 -23.38 37.10 -9.51
C LYS A 51 -24.04 38.42 -9.95
N ASP A 52 -24.86 38.32 -10.99
CA ASP A 52 -25.64 39.38 -11.65
C ASP A 52 -24.83 40.50 -12.32
N GLY A 53 -24.60 40.32 -13.62
CA GLY A 53 -23.94 41.32 -14.47
C GLY A 53 -24.81 42.56 -14.72
N ASN A 54 -24.27 43.74 -14.46
CA ASN A 54 -24.93 45.02 -14.73
C ASN A 54 -23.91 46.08 -15.19
N SER A 55 -23.85 46.30 -16.50
CA SER A 55 -22.94 47.25 -17.19
C SER A 55 -23.23 48.74 -16.92
N MET A 56 -24.22 49.06 -16.06
CA MET A 56 -24.53 50.44 -15.67
C MET A 56 -23.61 50.98 -14.56
N LYS A 57 -22.82 50.14 -13.89
CA LYS A 57 -21.81 50.56 -12.90
C LYS A 57 -20.50 51.00 -13.57
N GLU A 58 -20.05 50.22 -14.54
CA GLU A 58 -18.82 50.44 -15.33
C GLU A 58 -18.80 51.84 -16.00
N LYS A 59 -19.93 52.24 -16.61
CA LYS A 59 -20.09 53.58 -17.22
C LYS A 59 -20.00 54.74 -16.21
N LYS A 60 -20.34 54.52 -14.93
CA LYS A 60 -20.11 55.53 -13.89
C LYS A 60 -18.64 55.63 -13.49
N PHE A 61 -17.91 54.50 -13.52
CA PHE A 61 -16.48 54.45 -13.22
C PHE A 61 -15.69 55.20 -14.31
N VAL A 62 -15.99 54.95 -15.59
CA VAL A 62 -15.37 55.67 -16.72
C VAL A 62 -15.61 57.18 -16.65
N TRP A 63 -16.86 57.61 -16.43
CA TRP A 63 -17.20 59.04 -16.39
C TRP A 63 -16.49 59.81 -15.26
N LEU A 64 -16.31 59.17 -14.09
CA LEU A 64 -15.52 59.74 -12.98
C LEU A 64 -14.02 59.82 -13.27
N VAL A 65 -13.47 58.93 -14.11
CA VAL A 65 -12.06 58.97 -14.53
C VAL A 65 -11.82 60.05 -15.60
N GLU A 66 -12.77 60.28 -16.50
CA GLU A 66 -12.69 61.37 -17.48
C GLU A 66 -12.78 62.76 -16.83
N ASP A 67 -13.69 62.95 -15.86
CA ASP A 67 -13.81 64.22 -15.12
C ASP A 67 -12.53 64.52 -14.30
N PHE A 68 -11.95 63.50 -13.67
CA PHE A 68 -10.69 63.60 -12.93
C PHE A 68 -9.51 64.06 -13.81
N TYR A 69 -9.46 63.63 -15.08
CA TYR A 69 -8.35 63.97 -15.99
C TYR A 69 -8.43 65.41 -16.50
N ILE A 70 -9.64 65.94 -16.72
CA ILE A 70 -9.86 67.27 -17.31
C ILE A 70 -9.70 68.38 -16.27
N GLN A 71 -10.28 68.24 -15.07
CA GLN A 71 -10.26 69.32 -14.07
C GLN A 71 -8.88 69.53 -13.42
N SER A 72 -8.06 68.48 -13.30
CA SER A 72 -6.85 68.49 -12.47
C SER A 72 -5.59 69.05 -13.15
N LEU A 73 -5.50 69.02 -14.48
CA LEU A 73 -4.25 69.24 -15.23
C LEU A 73 -4.20 70.53 -16.03
N TYR A 74 -5.34 71.03 -16.51
CA TYR A 74 -5.37 72.17 -17.44
C TYR A 74 -4.97 73.54 -16.83
N PRO A 75 -5.36 73.88 -15.57
CA PRO A 75 -5.04 75.20 -15.00
C PRO A 75 -3.54 75.48 -14.80
N LEU A 76 -2.71 74.44 -14.66
CA LEU A 76 -1.31 74.58 -14.24
C LEU A 76 -0.32 74.89 -15.39
N TYR A 77 -0.78 74.89 -16.64
CA TYR A 77 0.07 75.02 -17.83
C TYR A 77 0.18 76.46 -18.37
N GLY A 78 -0.58 77.41 -17.82
CA GLY A 78 -0.60 78.81 -18.27
C GLY A 78 0.57 79.66 -17.77
N ASP A 79 1.01 79.46 -16.53
CA ASP A 79 1.86 80.43 -15.80
C ASP A 79 3.38 80.26 -16.05
N LEU A 80 3.79 79.30 -16.89
CA LEU A 80 5.19 78.87 -17.06
C LEU A 80 5.84 79.24 -18.41
N THR A 81 5.09 79.78 -19.36
CA THR A 81 5.57 80.16 -20.71
C THR A 81 5.78 81.68 -20.90
N GLY A 82 5.69 82.46 -19.81
CA GLY A 82 5.45 83.89 -19.84
C GLY A 82 6.65 84.85 -19.69
N GLU A 83 7.92 84.42 -19.74
CA GLU A 83 9.04 85.37 -19.60
C GLU A 83 10.37 85.02 -20.31
N TYR A 84 11.17 86.05 -20.59
CA TYR A 84 12.57 86.05 -21.07
C TYR A 84 12.95 85.30 -22.37
N VAL A 85 12.88 86.04 -23.51
CA VAL A 85 14.10 86.34 -24.31
C VAL A 85 14.07 87.80 -24.77
N LYS A 86 15.16 88.55 -24.50
CA LYS A 86 15.45 89.86 -25.10
C LYS A 86 16.87 89.84 -25.69
N SER A 87 17.09 90.68 -26.72
CA SER A 87 18.39 91.09 -27.27
C SER A 87 19.14 90.10 -28.20
N GLY A 88 19.64 90.63 -29.33
CA GLY A 88 20.69 90.02 -30.16
C GLY A 88 22.11 90.35 -29.67
N PRO A 89 23.15 90.33 -30.54
CA PRO A 89 23.25 91.43 -31.53
C PRO A 89 24.01 91.16 -32.87
N SER A 90 23.76 92.06 -33.83
CA SER A 90 24.70 92.72 -34.78
C SER A 90 25.83 91.95 -35.51
N LYS A 91 25.85 92.09 -36.84
CA LYS A 91 27.08 92.29 -37.63
C LYS A 91 26.83 93.01 -38.97
N VAL A 92 27.22 94.27 -39.09
CA VAL A 92 27.27 95.04 -40.36
C VAL A 92 28.50 95.94 -40.34
N ASP A 93 29.04 96.32 -41.50
CA ASP A 93 30.33 97.00 -41.67
C ASP A 93 30.20 98.22 -42.61
N ARG A 94 31.23 99.08 -42.61
CA ARG A 94 31.54 100.18 -43.55
C ARG A 94 30.76 101.52 -43.55
N MET A 95 31.56 102.55 -43.27
CA MET A 95 31.82 103.75 -44.10
C MET A 95 31.02 105.07 -43.92
N SER A 96 31.81 106.10 -43.56
CA SER A 96 31.83 107.47 -44.10
C SER A 96 31.11 108.63 -43.41
N SER A 97 31.96 109.50 -42.84
CA SER A 97 31.93 110.99 -42.92
C SER A 97 30.74 111.80 -42.40
N ALA A 98 31.01 112.62 -41.38
CA ALA A 98 30.48 113.97 -41.23
C ALA A 98 31.57 114.88 -40.63
N SER A 99 31.65 116.14 -41.07
CA SER A 99 32.60 117.16 -40.59
C SER A 99 31.84 118.44 -40.21
N SER A 100 32.25 119.13 -39.13
CA SER A 100 31.57 120.35 -38.67
C SER A 100 32.53 121.36 -38.04
N SER A 101 32.51 122.60 -38.55
CA SER A 101 32.69 123.91 -37.86
C SER A 101 33.97 124.24 -37.07
N SER A 102 34.39 125.52 -36.94
CA SER A 102 33.76 126.81 -37.31
C SER A 102 34.76 127.97 -37.52
N SER A 103 34.43 128.92 -38.41
CA SER A 103 34.31 130.41 -38.25
C SER A 103 35.31 131.23 -37.38
N GLU A 104 35.63 132.52 -37.63
CA GLU A 104 35.44 133.46 -38.78
C GLU A 104 36.19 134.82 -38.56
N SER A 105 36.06 135.77 -39.51
CA SER A 105 36.43 137.22 -39.51
C SER A 105 37.94 137.57 -39.53
N GLU A 106 38.50 138.54 -40.29
CA GLU A 106 38.08 139.67 -41.17
C GLU A 106 37.99 141.12 -40.60
N TYR A 107 38.53 142.06 -41.41
CA TYR A 107 38.32 143.53 -41.47
C TYR A 107 38.78 144.44 -40.28
N PHE A 108 38.96 145.78 -40.41
CA PHE A 108 38.72 146.72 -41.53
C PHE A 108 39.82 147.81 -41.68
N SER A 109 39.83 148.47 -42.85
CA SER A 109 40.50 149.75 -43.24
C SER A 109 40.15 150.93 -42.28
N SER A 110 40.83 152.10 -42.22
CA SER A 110 41.14 153.12 -43.26
C SER A 110 42.03 154.24 -42.63
N GLU A 111 42.51 155.34 -43.26
CA GLU A 111 42.32 156.01 -44.58
C GLU A 111 43.58 156.88 -44.88
N GLU A 112 43.76 157.33 -46.13
CA GLU A 112 44.40 158.59 -46.59
C GLU A 112 45.78 159.08 -46.08
N VAL A 113 46.71 159.35 -47.01
CA VAL A 113 46.87 160.68 -47.67
C VAL A 113 47.46 160.49 -49.08
N ASP A 114 46.82 161.08 -50.08
CA ASP A 114 47.22 161.05 -51.50
C ASP A 114 48.29 162.12 -51.88
N SER A 115 48.98 161.93 -53.03
CA SER A 115 49.54 162.95 -53.95
C SER A 115 50.86 162.53 -54.61
N ASN A 116 50.81 162.29 -55.93
CA ASN A 116 51.73 162.91 -56.90
C ASN A 116 51.22 162.69 -58.33
N SER A 117 51.02 163.78 -59.07
CA SER A 117 50.48 163.80 -60.44
C SER A 117 51.38 164.62 -61.38
N ASP A 118 51.51 164.18 -62.63
CA ASP A 118 52.20 164.91 -63.71
C ASP A 118 51.46 166.19 -64.19
N ILE A 119 52.11 166.91 -65.13
CA ILE A 119 51.57 167.87 -66.12
C ILE A 119 51.80 169.40 -65.86
N ASN A 120 52.90 169.89 -66.46
CA ASN A 120 53.10 171.08 -67.34
C ASN A 120 52.79 172.56 -66.96
N ASP A 121 53.77 173.41 -67.33
CA ASP A 121 53.75 174.74 -67.99
C ASP A 121 53.30 176.08 -67.34
N PHE A 122 54.30 176.99 -67.19
CA PHE A 122 54.36 178.45 -67.52
C PHE A 122 53.28 179.45 -66.99
N PRO A 123 53.39 180.81 -67.18
CA PRO A 123 54.43 181.70 -67.79
C PRO A 123 55.28 182.53 -66.77
N ARG A 124 56.49 183.06 -67.09
CA ARG A 124 56.88 184.40 -67.69
C ARG A 124 56.65 185.60 -66.72
N GLU A 125 57.39 186.73 -66.68
CA GLU A 125 58.26 187.39 -67.69
C GLU A 125 59.30 188.44 -67.10
N ARG A 126 60.30 188.78 -67.94
CA ARG A 126 61.28 189.93 -68.09
C ARG A 126 60.98 191.32 -67.44
N GLU A 127 61.86 192.35 -67.33
CA GLU A 127 63.27 192.75 -67.73
C GLU A 127 64.02 193.40 -66.53
N ALA A 128 65.34 193.71 -66.43
CA ALA A 128 66.53 193.86 -67.30
C ALA A 128 66.85 195.28 -67.89
N SER A 129 68.02 195.89 -67.55
CA SER A 129 68.62 197.10 -68.20
C SER A 129 70.07 197.42 -67.72
N THR A 130 70.78 198.34 -68.40
CA THR A 130 72.25 198.55 -68.38
C THR A 130 72.72 199.98 -67.95
N PRO A 131 74.03 200.24 -67.72
CA PRO A 131 74.51 201.47 -67.04
C PRO A 131 75.23 202.51 -67.94
N GLN A 132 75.37 203.75 -67.44
CA GLN A 132 76.37 204.75 -67.84
C GLN A 132 76.68 205.76 -66.70
N ILE A 133 77.68 206.63 -66.89
CA ILE A 133 78.47 207.35 -65.83
C ILE A 133 78.32 208.89 -66.05
N LEU A 134 78.19 209.80 -65.06
CA LEU A 134 79.26 210.33 -64.18
C LEU A 134 78.74 211.38 -63.15
N ASN A 135 79.11 211.25 -61.86
CA ASN A 135 79.49 212.33 -60.89
C ASN A 135 79.35 211.85 -59.42
N PRO A 136 80.43 211.70 -58.62
CA PRO A 136 80.35 211.06 -57.30
C PRO A 136 80.89 211.87 -56.11
N GLU A 137 80.03 212.25 -55.15
CA GLU A 137 80.50 212.54 -53.77
C GLU A 137 79.37 212.47 -52.72
N LEU A 138 78.22 213.11 -52.96
CA LEU A 138 77.13 213.24 -51.97
C LEU A 138 76.26 211.98 -51.73
N GLN A 139 76.61 210.82 -52.31
CA GLN A 139 75.74 209.62 -52.29
C GLN A 139 76.13 208.58 -51.22
N LEU A 140 77.34 208.66 -50.64
CA LEU A 140 77.89 207.56 -49.84
C LEU A 140 77.25 207.40 -48.44
N GLU A 141 76.86 208.49 -47.79
CA GLU A 141 76.37 208.46 -46.39
C GLU A 141 74.97 207.86 -46.22
N SER A 142 74.08 208.00 -47.21
CA SER A 142 72.68 207.58 -47.09
C SER A 142 72.53 206.05 -47.06
N GLN A 143 73.27 205.35 -47.92
CA GLN A 143 73.28 203.89 -48.03
C GLN A 143 73.73 203.23 -46.72
N SER A 144 74.75 203.78 -46.06
CA SER A 144 75.32 203.26 -44.81
C SER A 144 74.30 203.14 -43.67
N ARG A 145 73.32 204.06 -43.60
CA ARG A 145 72.27 204.05 -42.56
C ARG A 145 71.21 202.97 -42.80
N GLN A 146 70.80 202.74 -44.06
CA GLN A 146 69.84 201.68 -44.40
C GLN A 146 70.40 200.28 -44.09
N VAL A 147 71.66 200.02 -44.41
CA VAL A 147 72.31 198.71 -44.17
C VAL A 147 72.28 198.34 -42.67
N LYS A 148 72.52 199.29 -41.76
CA LYS A 148 72.47 199.04 -40.31
C LYS A 148 71.07 198.66 -39.80
N GLN A 149 70.01 199.30 -40.29
CA GLN A 149 68.64 198.94 -39.90
C GLN A 149 68.25 197.54 -40.41
N LEU A 150 68.59 197.22 -41.67
CA LEU A 150 68.36 195.90 -42.25
C LEU A 150 69.11 194.78 -41.51
N LEU A 151 70.35 195.03 -41.09
CA LEU A 151 71.13 194.08 -40.28
C LEU A 151 70.46 193.83 -38.91
N PHE A 152 70.01 194.87 -38.22
CA PHE A 152 69.37 194.73 -36.91
C PHE A 152 68.05 193.95 -36.99
N ALA A 153 67.23 194.22 -38.00
CA ALA A 153 65.99 193.48 -38.26
C ALA A 153 66.26 192.00 -38.58
N LYS A 154 67.21 191.71 -39.48
CA LYS A 154 67.62 190.32 -39.79
C LYS A 154 68.13 189.59 -38.56
N ASN A 155 68.90 190.24 -37.69
CA ASN A 155 69.46 189.58 -36.51
C ASN A 155 68.37 189.23 -35.47
N ALA A 156 67.34 190.08 -35.33
CA ALA A 156 66.18 189.79 -34.49
C ALA A 156 65.33 188.63 -35.04
N ASP A 157 65.10 188.58 -36.36
CA ASP A 157 64.40 187.46 -37.01
C ASP A 157 65.19 186.15 -36.93
N LEU A 158 66.52 186.19 -37.09
CA LEU A 158 67.40 185.04 -36.89
C LEU A 158 67.34 184.54 -35.44
N HIS A 159 67.39 185.42 -34.45
CA HIS A 159 67.20 185.02 -33.05
C HIS A 159 65.82 184.41 -32.79
N ARG A 160 64.73 184.96 -33.37
CA ARG A 160 63.39 184.34 -33.28
C ARG A 160 63.39 182.94 -33.88
N ARG A 161 63.98 182.76 -35.08
CA ARG A 161 64.03 181.47 -35.77
C ARG A 161 64.93 180.46 -35.08
N VAL A 162 66.02 180.87 -34.44
CA VAL A 162 66.87 180.00 -33.60
C VAL A 162 66.11 179.55 -32.35
N PHE A 163 65.40 180.45 -31.67
CA PHE A 163 64.57 180.11 -30.51
C PHE A 163 63.44 179.14 -30.88
N GLU A 164 62.76 179.40 -32.00
CA GLU A 164 61.69 178.55 -32.57
C GLU A 164 62.21 177.17 -32.97
N LEU A 165 63.37 177.08 -33.64
CA LEU A 165 64.05 175.81 -33.93
C LEU A 165 64.50 175.08 -32.67
N GLN A 166 64.93 175.78 -31.62
CA GLN A 166 65.35 175.16 -30.37
C GLN A 166 64.17 174.68 -29.53
N LEU A 167 63.01 175.34 -29.62
CA LEU A 167 61.75 174.85 -29.08
C LEU A 167 61.34 173.55 -29.80
N LEU A 168 61.29 173.56 -31.13
CA LEU A 168 61.01 172.38 -31.95
C LEU A 168 62.01 171.23 -31.73
N LEU A 169 63.29 171.53 -31.48
CA LEU A 169 64.30 170.52 -31.14
C LEU A 169 64.05 169.90 -29.76
N ASN A 170 63.60 170.68 -28.78
CA ASN A 170 63.23 170.16 -27.47
C ASN A 170 61.94 169.33 -27.53
N ASP A 171 60.95 169.76 -28.30
CA ASP A 171 59.69 169.04 -28.50
C ASP A 171 59.92 167.71 -29.24
N THR A 172 60.69 167.73 -30.33
CA THR A 172 61.06 166.50 -31.08
C THR A 172 61.96 165.57 -30.27
N LYS A 173 62.87 166.08 -29.45
CA LYS A 173 63.62 165.28 -28.46
C LYS A 173 62.68 164.65 -27.43
N GLY A 174 61.64 165.37 -27.01
CA GLY A 174 60.56 164.87 -26.16
C GLY A 174 59.78 163.73 -26.82
N THR A 175 59.31 163.91 -28.06
CA THR A 175 58.57 162.86 -28.78
C THR A 175 59.43 161.64 -29.09
N VAL A 176 60.70 161.82 -29.46
CA VAL A 176 61.66 160.70 -29.62
C VAL A 176 61.85 159.94 -28.31
N SER A 177 61.98 160.63 -27.18
CA SER A 177 62.10 159.98 -25.86
C SER A 177 60.83 159.19 -25.50
N VAL A 178 59.64 159.71 -25.82
CA VAL A 178 58.36 159.00 -25.64
C VAL A 178 58.24 157.79 -26.58
N LEU A 179 58.69 157.91 -27.83
CA LEU A 179 58.69 156.79 -28.78
C LEU A 179 59.69 155.70 -28.37
N GLN A 180 60.87 156.07 -27.88
CA GLN A 180 61.85 155.11 -27.35
C GLN A 180 61.30 154.36 -26.13
N GLY A 181 60.60 155.05 -25.21
CA GLY A 181 59.91 154.41 -24.09
C GLY A 181 58.77 153.47 -24.53
N LYS A 182 58.02 153.84 -25.58
CA LYS A 182 56.99 152.97 -26.18
C LYS A 182 57.58 151.75 -26.90
N LEU A 183 58.75 151.89 -27.53
CA LEU A 183 59.47 150.77 -28.15
C LEU A 183 59.95 149.80 -27.07
N GLN A 184 60.69 150.29 -26.07
CA GLN A 184 61.20 149.47 -24.96
C GLN A 184 60.07 148.72 -24.24
N THR A 185 58.98 149.40 -23.88
CA THR A 185 57.84 148.73 -23.21
C THR A 185 57.09 147.72 -24.09
N ASN A 186 57.22 147.80 -25.43
CA ASN A 186 56.72 146.78 -26.35
C ASN A 186 57.70 145.62 -26.52
N GLU A 187 59.01 145.89 -26.55
CA GLU A 187 60.07 144.88 -26.52
C GLU A 187 60.00 144.06 -25.21
N ASP A 188 59.93 144.71 -24.05
CA ASP A 188 59.78 144.06 -22.74
C ASP A 188 58.50 143.21 -22.68
N ARG A 189 57.37 143.74 -23.19
CA ARG A 189 56.08 143.03 -23.23
C ARG A 189 56.11 141.82 -24.17
N SER A 190 56.72 141.95 -25.34
CA SER A 190 56.84 140.85 -26.31
C SER A 190 57.83 139.79 -25.86
N ALA A 191 58.97 140.17 -25.27
CA ALA A 191 59.90 139.26 -24.61
C ALA A 191 59.23 138.48 -23.46
N THR A 192 58.45 139.17 -22.61
CA THR A 192 57.63 138.54 -21.57
C THR A 192 56.63 137.54 -22.18
N LYS A 193 55.94 137.91 -23.25
CA LYS A 193 54.97 137.03 -23.93
C LYS A 193 55.64 135.82 -24.58
N ILE A 194 56.85 135.97 -25.14
CA ILE A 194 57.64 134.87 -25.69
C ILE A 194 58.10 133.93 -24.56
N ALA A 195 58.55 134.46 -23.42
CA ALA A 195 58.88 133.66 -22.24
C ALA A 195 57.69 132.86 -21.70
N GLU A 196 56.50 133.48 -21.57
CA GLU A 196 55.26 132.78 -21.21
C GLU A 196 54.93 131.64 -22.19
N LEU A 197 55.04 131.89 -23.50
CA LEU A 197 54.76 130.90 -24.54
C LEU A 197 55.79 129.75 -24.52
N MET A 198 57.08 130.02 -24.34
CA MET A 198 58.11 128.99 -24.22
C MET A 198 57.90 128.12 -22.97
N ALA A 199 57.58 128.74 -21.83
CA ALA A 199 57.23 128.01 -20.61
C ALA A 199 56.02 127.08 -20.85
N ARG A 200 54.94 127.61 -21.47
CA ARG A 200 53.74 126.83 -21.75
C ARG A 200 53.97 125.70 -22.77
N ILE A 201 54.85 125.90 -23.76
CA ILE A 201 55.27 124.84 -24.69
C ILE A 201 55.99 123.73 -23.93
N HIS A 202 56.97 124.05 -23.06
CA HIS A 202 57.66 123.03 -22.27
C HIS A 202 56.74 122.30 -21.28
N GLU A 203 55.77 122.96 -20.66
CA GLU A 203 54.73 122.30 -19.85
C GLU A 203 53.98 121.24 -20.67
N LEU A 204 53.46 121.64 -21.84
CA LEU A 204 52.70 120.76 -22.73
C LEU A 204 53.56 119.62 -23.30
N GLU A 205 54.85 119.85 -23.56
CA GLU A 205 55.79 118.79 -23.93
C GLU A 205 55.97 117.75 -22.81
N GLN A 206 56.10 118.18 -21.56
CA GLN A 206 56.27 117.29 -20.41
C GLN A 206 54.97 116.55 -20.09
N GLU A 207 53.82 117.21 -20.19
CA GLU A 207 52.51 116.57 -20.12
C GLU A 207 52.37 115.50 -21.23
N ALA A 208 52.70 115.83 -22.49
CA ALA A 208 52.67 114.88 -23.59
C ALA A 208 53.68 113.72 -23.44
N LYS A 209 54.82 113.91 -22.75
CA LYS A 209 55.75 112.82 -22.38
C LYS A 209 55.15 111.94 -21.27
N SER A 210 54.56 112.54 -20.25
CA SER A 210 53.89 111.86 -19.13
C SER A 210 52.70 111.02 -19.60
N LEU A 211 51.78 111.60 -20.38
CA LEU A 211 50.61 110.93 -20.93
C LEU A 211 50.99 109.78 -21.87
N ARG A 212 52.05 109.90 -22.69
CA ARG A 212 52.58 108.78 -23.49
C ARG A 212 53.07 107.63 -22.60
N THR A 213 53.77 107.94 -21.51
CA THR A 213 54.25 106.93 -20.55
C THR A 213 53.09 106.26 -19.80
N GLN A 214 52.08 107.03 -19.41
CA GLN A 214 50.87 106.50 -18.75
C GLN A 214 50.05 105.63 -19.70
N LYS A 215 49.84 106.08 -20.95
CA LYS A 215 49.17 105.31 -22.01
C LYS A 215 49.84 103.95 -22.20
N GLY A 216 51.16 103.91 -22.41
CA GLY A 216 51.91 102.65 -22.56
C GLY A 216 51.76 101.71 -21.37
N LYS A 217 51.79 102.22 -20.13
CA LYS A 217 51.55 101.43 -18.91
C LYS A 217 50.14 100.83 -18.86
N VAL A 218 49.12 101.55 -19.33
CA VAL A 218 47.72 101.10 -19.39
C VAL A 218 47.52 100.07 -20.50
N GLU A 219 48.02 100.33 -21.72
CA GLU A 219 47.98 99.41 -22.85
C GLU A 219 48.65 98.07 -22.51
N GLU A 220 49.81 98.12 -21.85
CA GLU A 220 50.55 96.94 -21.38
C GLU A 220 49.81 96.18 -20.25
N LYS A 221 49.08 96.87 -19.36
CA LYS A 221 48.21 96.22 -18.37
C LYS A 221 47.01 95.53 -19.03
N ILE A 222 46.39 96.17 -20.03
CA ILE A 222 45.29 95.59 -20.81
C ILE A 222 45.78 94.37 -21.61
N ARG A 223 46.97 94.44 -22.22
CA ARG A 223 47.58 93.33 -22.95
C ARG A 223 47.82 92.12 -22.05
N ARG A 224 48.41 92.32 -20.87
CA ARG A 224 48.63 91.24 -19.89
C ARG A 224 47.33 90.62 -19.41
N SER A 225 46.37 91.42 -18.93
CA SER A 225 45.06 90.94 -18.48
C SER A 225 44.28 90.20 -19.58
N ARG A 226 44.36 90.65 -20.85
CA ARG A 226 43.79 89.94 -22.00
C ARG A 226 44.46 88.58 -22.23
N ASN A 227 45.79 88.53 -22.17
CA ASN A 227 46.53 87.28 -22.37
C ASN A 227 46.26 86.28 -21.24
N GLU A 228 46.24 86.74 -19.98
CA GLU A 228 45.90 85.97 -18.79
C GLU A 228 44.48 85.36 -18.90
N ALA A 229 43.49 86.17 -19.29
CA ALA A 229 42.13 85.71 -19.52
C ALA A 229 42.01 84.76 -20.73
N TRP A 230 42.82 84.93 -21.78
CA TRP A 230 42.86 84.03 -22.92
C TRP A 230 43.46 82.66 -22.55
N THR A 231 44.53 82.63 -21.76
CA THR A 231 45.08 81.37 -21.23
C THR A 231 44.08 80.67 -20.32
N GLN A 232 43.45 81.39 -19.37
CA GLN A 232 42.41 80.81 -18.52
C GLN A 232 41.23 80.25 -19.32
N LYS A 233 40.77 80.96 -20.36
CA LYS A 233 39.72 80.43 -21.25
C LYS A 233 40.17 79.14 -21.92
N LYS A 234 41.38 79.09 -22.48
CA LYS A 234 41.91 77.88 -23.11
C LYS A 234 42.00 76.73 -22.11
N ASP A 235 42.49 76.98 -20.90
CA ASP A 235 42.60 75.96 -19.85
C ASP A 235 41.22 75.43 -19.43
N PHE A 236 40.17 76.26 -19.46
CA PHE A 236 38.78 75.80 -19.28
C PHE A 236 38.22 75.05 -20.49
N ASP A 237 38.47 75.52 -21.72
CA ASP A 237 38.04 74.83 -22.95
C ASP A 237 38.67 73.42 -23.01
N ASP A 238 39.97 73.29 -22.68
CA ASP A 238 40.69 72.00 -22.61
C ASP A 238 40.14 71.08 -21.49
N GLN A 239 39.79 71.64 -20.32
CA GLN A 239 39.12 70.87 -19.25
C GLN A 239 37.72 70.39 -19.65
N ILE A 240 36.93 71.23 -20.31
CA ILE A 240 35.58 70.87 -20.80
C ILE A 240 35.68 69.74 -21.82
N ASN A 241 36.64 69.81 -22.75
CA ASN A 241 36.89 68.74 -23.71
C ASN A 241 37.27 67.41 -23.03
N ALA A 242 38.14 67.44 -22.01
CA ALA A 242 38.50 66.25 -21.24
C ALA A 242 37.30 65.67 -20.45
N MET A 243 36.48 66.53 -19.83
CA MET A 243 35.25 66.10 -19.15
C MET A 243 34.24 65.48 -20.12
N GLN A 244 34.06 66.05 -21.32
CA GLN A 244 33.17 65.51 -22.34
C GLN A 244 33.63 64.11 -22.81
N GLN A 245 34.93 63.93 -23.05
CA GLN A 245 35.50 62.62 -23.41
C GLN A 245 35.28 61.57 -22.30
N MET A 246 35.45 61.95 -21.03
CA MET A 246 35.14 61.04 -19.90
C MET A 246 33.65 60.71 -19.82
N LEU A 247 32.75 61.68 -20.03
CA LEU A 247 31.30 61.46 -20.02
C LEU A 247 30.85 60.51 -21.13
N ASP A 248 31.36 60.67 -22.35
CA ASP A 248 31.02 59.77 -23.46
C ASP A 248 31.68 58.38 -23.33
N SER A 249 32.86 58.30 -22.72
CA SER A 249 33.48 57.01 -22.34
C SER A 249 32.62 56.25 -21.33
N VAL A 250 32.21 56.89 -20.23
CA VAL A 250 31.33 56.27 -19.21
C VAL A 250 29.96 55.93 -19.79
N ARG A 251 29.37 56.81 -20.61
CA ARG A 251 28.12 56.56 -21.32
C ARG A 251 28.19 55.32 -22.21
N ASN A 252 29.30 55.11 -22.92
CA ASN A 252 29.46 53.95 -23.79
C ASN A 252 29.77 52.67 -22.99
N HIS A 253 30.53 52.76 -21.90
CA HIS A 253 30.74 51.62 -21.00
C HIS A 253 29.44 51.16 -20.32
N ASN A 254 28.57 52.10 -19.90
CA ASN A 254 27.27 51.77 -19.33
C ASN A 254 26.37 51.03 -20.33
N LYS A 255 26.33 51.45 -21.60
CA LYS A 255 25.58 50.73 -22.67
C LYS A 255 26.10 49.31 -22.88
N GLU A 256 27.42 49.13 -22.89
CA GLU A 256 28.04 47.81 -23.03
C GLU A 256 27.67 46.89 -21.86
N LEU A 257 27.74 47.40 -20.62
CA LEU A 257 27.30 46.66 -19.43
C LEU A 257 25.81 46.33 -19.46
N GLU A 258 24.96 47.23 -19.94
CA GLU A 258 23.52 47.02 -20.10
C GLU A 258 23.23 45.89 -21.12
N VAL A 259 23.94 45.86 -22.24
CA VAL A 259 23.86 44.77 -23.23
C VAL A 259 24.40 43.44 -22.68
N GLN A 260 25.46 43.44 -21.88
CA GLN A 260 26.00 42.23 -21.25
C GLN A 260 25.07 41.68 -20.16
N LEU A 261 24.44 42.55 -19.37
CA LEU A 261 23.41 42.17 -18.39
C LEU A 261 22.18 41.58 -19.08
N GLU A 262 21.72 42.16 -20.20
CA GLU A 262 20.58 41.62 -20.93
C GLU A 262 20.91 40.28 -21.61
N ARG A 263 22.10 40.15 -22.22
CA ARG A 263 22.57 38.86 -22.76
C ARG A 263 22.58 37.77 -21.68
N THR A 264 23.24 38.02 -20.55
CA THR A 264 23.35 37.03 -19.47
C THR A 264 22.01 36.73 -18.80
N ARG A 265 21.08 37.70 -18.74
CA ARG A 265 19.68 37.49 -18.32
C ARG A 265 18.94 36.54 -19.26
N VAL A 266 19.06 36.72 -20.58
CA VAL A 266 18.44 35.86 -21.58
C VAL A 266 19.05 34.46 -21.56
N GLU A 267 20.38 34.33 -21.52
CA GLU A 267 21.10 33.04 -21.46
C GLU A 267 20.74 32.25 -20.19
N ALA A 268 20.68 32.91 -19.02
CA ALA A 268 20.25 32.28 -17.78
C ALA A 268 18.77 31.85 -17.81
N SER A 269 17.89 32.66 -18.41
CA SER A 269 16.47 32.34 -18.59
C SER A 269 16.28 31.12 -19.50
N GLN A 270 16.98 31.08 -20.64
CA GLN A 270 16.97 29.95 -21.57
C GLN A 270 17.52 28.67 -20.92
N SER A 271 18.66 28.76 -20.22
CA SER A 271 19.23 27.62 -19.48
C SER A 271 18.30 27.08 -18.40
N CYS A 272 17.61 27.97 -17.68
CA CYS A 272 16.59 27.59 -16.70
C CYS A 272 15.39 26.89 -17.37
N SER A 273 14.87 27.45 -18.47
CA SER A 273 13.75 26.88 -19.22
C SER A 273 14.05 25.49 -19.76
N VAL A 274 15.23 25.28 -20.37
CA VAL A 274 15.66 23.97 -20.87
C VAL A 274 15.80 22.97 -19.72
N ARG A 275 16.43 23.35 -18.60
CA ARG A 275 16.53 22.46 -17.43
C ARG A 275 15.16 22.06 -16.87
N ILE A 276 14.21 23.00 -16.79
CA ILE A 276 12.84 22.74 -16.34
C ILE A 276 12.11 21.80 -17.32
N GLN A 277 12.28 22.00 -18.62
CA GLN A 277 11.70 21.11 -19.64
C GLN A 277 12.25 19.68 -19.49
N ASN A 278 13.58 19.51 -19.51
CA ASN A 278 14.21 18.20 -19.38
C ASN A 278 13.78 17.48 -18.10
N HIS A 279 13.78 18.14 -16.93
CA HIS A 279 13.28 17.51 -15.69
C HIS A 279 11.78 17.17 -15.76
N GLY A 280 10.98 17.94 -16.51
CA GLY A 280 9.57 17.62 -16.76
C GLY A 280 9.38 16.40 -17.67
N GLU A 281 10.29 16.17 -18.61
CA GLU A 281 10.35 14.99 -19.47
C GLU A 281 10.84 13.77 -18.67
N ASP A 282 11.94 13.90 -17.91
CA ASP A 282 12.47 12.87 -16.99
C ASP A 282 11.39 12.35 -16.02
N LEU A 283 10.66 13.26 -15.34
CA LEU A 283 9.57 12.88 -14.43
C LEU A 283 8.32 12.32 -15.14
N ALA A 284 8.13 12.61 -16.43
CA ALA A 284 7.03 12.02 -17.21
C ALA A 284 7.35 10.55 -17.57
N GLU A 285 8.57 10.27 -18.01
CA GLU A 285 9.04 8.90 -18.29
C GLU A 285 9.07 8.05 -17.01
N GLU A 286 9.60 8.57 -15.90
CA GLU A 286 9.64 7.86 -14.62
C GLU A 286 8.21 7.50 -14.13
N LYS A 287 7.27 8.45 -14.26
CA LYS A 287 5.86 8.24 -13.95
C LYS A 287 5.21 7.19 -14.84
N GLU A 288 5.51 7.16 -16.13
CA GLU A 288 4.96 6.14 -17.05
C GLU A 288 5.52 4.74 -16.73
N CYS A 289 6.81 4.64 -16.39
CA CYS A 289 7.43 3.40 -15.89
C CYS A 289 6.76 2.90 -14.60
N PHE A 290 6.49 3.79 -13.63
CA PHE A 290 5.78 3.42 -12.40
C PHE A 290 4.33 3.00 -12.66
N LEU A 291 3.61 3.68 -13.56
CA LEU A 291 2.25 3.29 -13.94
C LEU A 291 2.20 1.92 -14.62
N ALA A 292 3.15 1.63 -15.51
CA ALA A 292 3.31 0.30 -16.09
C ALA A 292 3.56 -0.76 -15.00
N ARG A 293 4.50 -0.50 -14.06
CA ARG A 293 4.82 -1.47 -13.01
C ARG A 293 3.68 -1.69 -11.99
N ILE A 294 2.87 -0.66 -11.71
CA ILE A 294 1.64 -0.80 -10.90
C ILE A 294 0.67 -1.73 -11.62
N LYS A 295 0.43 -1.51 -12.92
CA LYS A 295 -0.49 -2.33 -13.72
C LYS A 295 -0.05 -3.79 -13.85
N ASP A 296 1.25 -4.05 -13.96
CA ASP A 296 1.80 -5.41 -13.91
C ASP A 296 1.50 -6.08 -12.56
N LEU A 297 1.69 -5.36 -11.45
CA LEU A 297 1.43 -5.86 -10.10
C LEU A 297 -0.07 -6.09 -9.84
N GLU A 298 -0.96 -5.27 -10.41
CA GLU A 298 -2.41 -5.50 -10.39
C GLU A 298 -2.77 -6.81 -11.10
N LEU A 299 -2.17 -7.09 -12.26
CA LEU A 299 -2.37 -8.35 -13.00
C LEU A 299 -1.76 -9.57 -12.28
N GLU A 300 -0.58 -9.44 -11.67
CA GLU A 300 0.02 -10.47 -10.82
C GLU A 300 -0.87 -10.78 -9.59
N LEU A 301 -1.48 -9.75 -8.99
CA LEU A 301 -2.35 -9.87 -7.82
C LEU A 301 -3.70 -10.50 -8.18
N GLU A 302 -4.33 -10.12 -9.29
CA GLU A 302 -5.58 -10.74 -9.77
C GLU A 302 -5.36 -12.23 -10.12
N SER A 303 -4.23 -12.55 -10.78
CA SER A 303 -3.85 -13.94 -11.05
C SER A 303 -3.63 -14.76 -9.77
N ARG A 304 -3.02 -14.17 -8.74
CA ARG A 304 -2.90 -14.78 -7.41
C ARG A 304 -4.25 -14.93 -6.69
N SER A 305 -5.14 -13.95 -6.79
CA SER A 305 -6.48 -13.96 -6.21
C SER A 305 -7.33 -15.09 -6.79
N SER A 306 -7.40 -15.18 -8.12
CA SER A 306 -8.04 -16.29 -8.84
C SER A 306 -7.47 -17.64 -8.40
N LYS A 307 -6.13 -17.79 -8.37
CA LYS A 307 -5.48 -19.02 -7.93
C LYS A 307 -5.69 -19.36 -6.44
N GLN A 308 -5.92 -18.36 -5.58
CA GLN A 308 -6.26 -18.58 -4.18
C GLN A 308 -7.67 -19.17 -4.05
N HIS A 309 -8.68 -18.58 -4.70
CA HIS A 309 -10.03 -19.16 -4.73
C HIS A 309 -10.05 -20.58 -5.31
N ASP A 310 -9.28 -20.82 -6.38
CA ASP A 310 -9.09 -22.15 -7.00
C ASP A 310 -8.53 -23.18 -5.99
N LEU A 311 -7.73 -22.76 -5.01
CA LEU A 311 -7.19 -23.62 -3.94
C LEU A 311 -8.15 -23.74 -2.75
N GLU A 312 -8.83 -22.66 -2.37
CA GLU A 312 -9.87 -22.66 -1.33
C GLU A 312 -11.02 -23.60 -1.68
N ASP A 313 -11.50 -23.59 -2.93
CA ASP A 313 -12.60 -24.46 -3.35
C ASP A 313 -12.19 -25.94 -3.48
N ARG A 314 -10.93 -26.20 -3.88
CA ARG A 314 -10.36 -27.56 -3.77
C ARG A 314 -10.26 -28.01 -2.32
N ASN A 315 -9.84 -27.15 -1.40
CA ASN A 315 -9.76 -27.47 0.01
C ASN A 315 -11.15 -27.76 0.61
N LYS A 316 -12.16 -26.95 0.29
CA LYS A 316 -13.56 -27.19 0.69
C LYS A 316 -14.11 -28.51 0.16
N GLU A 317 -13.74 -28.95 -1.06
CA GLU A 317 -14.15 -30.28 -1.55
C GLU A 317 -13.39 -31.43 -0.87
N LEU A 318 -12.11 -31.25 -0.53
CA LEU A 318 -11.37 -32.23 0.28
C LEU A 318 -11.96 -32.35 1.69
N GLU A 319 -12.37 -31.24 2.31
CA GLU A 319 -13.10 -31.23 3.59
C GLU A 319 -14.44 -31.98 3.50
N ARG A 320 -15.23 -31.75 2.44
CA ARG A 320 -16.46 -32.52 2.16
C ARG A 320 -16.16 -34.01 1.94
N ALA A 321 -15.08 -34.34 1.22
CA ALA A 321 -14.69 -35.72 0.96
C ALA A 321 -14.26 -36.45 2.25
N MET A 322 -13.49 -35.79 3.12
CA MET A 322 -13.14 -36.32 4.44
C MET A 322 -14.38 -36.50 5.32
N ALA A 323 -15.32 -35.55 5.32
CA ALA A 323 -16.57 -35.67 6.07
C ALA A 323 -17.41 -36.87 5.61
N ARG A 324 -17.52 -37.11 4.29
CA ARG A 324 -18.16 -38.32 3.72
C ARG A 324 -17.46 -39.60 4.18
N GLY A 325 -16.13 -39.67 4.06
CA GLY A 325 -15.36 -40.85 4.49
C GLY A 325 -15.44 -41.14 5.99
N VAL A 326 -15.49 -40.11 6.84
CA VAL A 326 -15.71 -40.26 8.30
C VAL A 326 -17.12 -40.80 8.59
N GLN A 327 -18.13 -40.37 7.83
CA GLN A 327 -19.48 -40.93 7.95
C GLN A 327 -19.53 -42.40 7.49
N GLU A 328 -18.95 -42.73 6.33
CA GLU A 328 -18.86 -44.12 5.83
C GLU A 328 -18.16 -45.06 6.82
N ILE A 329 -17.06 -44.60 7.45
CA ILE A 329 -16.36 -45.35 8.51
C ILE A 329 -17.27 -45.54 9.74
N SER A 330 -18.07 -44.54 10.10
CA SER A 330 -19.00 -44.63 11.24
C SER A 330 -20.15 -45.62 10.97
N GLU A 331 -20.69 -45.63 9.75
CA GLU A 331 -21.72 -46.57 9.32
C GLU A 331 -21.18 -48.02 9.26
N LEU A 332 -19.95 -48.21 8.78
CA LEU A 332 -19.24 -49.50 8.80
C LEU A 332 -18.91 -49.96 10.23
N PHE A 333 -18.60 -49.05 11.16
CA PHE A 333 -18.34 -49.38 12.56
C PHE A 333 -19.60 -49.95 13.23
N ILE A 334 -20.74 -49.27 13.08
CA ILE A 334 -22.04 -49.73 13.61
C ILE A 334 -22.43 -51.10 13.02
N TYR A 335 -22.17 -51.32 11.73
CA TYR A 335 -22.38 -52.63 11.10
C TYR A 335 -21.48 -53.72 11.69
N HIS A 336 -20.19 -53.42 11.92
CA HIS A 336 -19.25 -54.37 12.51
C HIS A 336 -19.61 -54.72 13.95
N GLU A 337 -19.96 -53.73 14.78
CA GLU A 337 -20.37 -53.89 16.18
C GLU A 337 -21.62 -54.79 16.27
N GLY A 338 -22.64 -54.56 15.43
CA GLY A 338 -23.82 -55.42 15.33
C GLY A 338 -23.51 -56.85 14.83
N CYS A 339 -22.47 -57.03 14.02
CA CYS A 339 -21.98 -58.35 13.62
C CYS A 339 -21.22 -59.07 14.75
N GLU A 340 -20.45 -58.36 15.58
CA GLU A 340 -19.82 -58.96 16.77
C GLU A 340 -20.87 -59.36 17.81
N GLU A 341 -21.86 -58.49 18.08
CA GLU A 341 -22.95 -58.78 19.02
C GLU A 341 -23.83 -59.95 18.51
N GLY A 342 -24.11 -60.01 17.21
CA GLY A 342 -24.78 -61.17 16.60
C GLY A 342 -23.97 -62.48 16.69
N ALA A 343 -22.63 -62.39 16.70
CA ALA A 343 -21.73 -63.53 16.85
C ALA A 343 -21.59 -64.00 18.31
N THR A 344 -21.56 -63.10 19.29
CA THR A 344 -21.59 -63.48 20.72
C THR A 344 -22.92 -64.13 21.10
N ILE A 345 -24.06 -63.61 20.63
CA ILE A 345 -25.37 -64.25 20.80
C ILE A 345 -25.39 -65.67 20.21
N HIS A 346 -24.77 -65.89 19.05
CA HIS A 346 -24.63 -67.25 18.48
C HIS A 346 -23.70 -68.14 19.30
N ALA A 347 -22.60 -67.61 19.85
CA ALA A 347 -21.69 -68.35 20.72
C ALA A 347 -22.39 -68.79 22.03
N GLU A 348 -23.14 -67.90 22.68
CA GLU A 348 -23.93 -68.21 23.88
C GLU A 348 -25.04 -69.24 23.60
N ALA A 349 -25.72 -69.13 22.45
CA ALA A 349 -26.73 -70.10 22.03
C ALA A 349 -26.13 -71.49 21.75
N LEU A 350 -24.96 -71.54 21.10
CA LEU A 350 -24.19 -72.78 20.89
C LEU A 350 -23.70 -73.38 22.21
N GLN A 351 -23.18 -72.56 23.13
CA GLN A 351 -22.74 -73.01 24.45
C GLN A 351 -23.92 -73.57 25.27
N THR A 352 -25.08 -72.91 25.22
CA THR A 352 -26.33 -73.39 25.82
C THR A 352 -26.80 -74.73 25.21
N LEU A 353 -26.63 -74.92 23.89
CA LEU A 353 -26.89 -76.20 23.23
C LEU A 353 -25.89 -77.28 23.64
N VAL A 354 -24.60 -76.95 23.80
CA VAL A 354 -23.57 -77.88 24.27
C VAL A 354 -23.86 -78.36 25.70
N GLU A 355 -24.27 -77.49 26.62
CA GLU A 355 -24.65 -77.93 27.97
C GLU A 355 -25.92 -78.82 27.95
N LYS A 356 -26.94 -78.48 27.14
CA LYS A 356 -28.12 -79.35 26.95
C LYS A 356 -27.79 -80.70 26.31
N LEU A 357 -26.77 -80.77 25.46
CA LEU A 357 -26.28 -82.02 24.90
C LEU A 357 -25.49 -82.83 25.93
N LYS A 358 -24.66 -82.19 26.77
CA LYS A 358 -23.95 -82.85 27.88
C LYS A 358 -24.92 -83.48 28.88
N THR A 359 -25.96 -82.76 29.33
CA THR A 359 -26.95 -83.33 30.25
C THR A 359 -27.67 -84.52 29.62
N ARG A 360 -28.08 -84.40 28.35
CA ARG A 360 -28.74 -85.51 27.64
C ARG A 360 -27.81 -86.71 27.42
N VAL A 361 -26.51 -86.49 27.22
CA VAL A 361 -25.52 -87.59 27.18
C VAL A 361 -25.43 -88.28 28.54
N ALA A 362 -25.38 -87.53 29.65
CA ALA A 362 -25.40 -88.12 30.99
C ALA A 362 -26.70 -88.89 31.28
N ASP A 363 -27.87 -88.36 30.90
CA ASP A 363 -29.15 -89.07 30.97
C ASP A 363 -29.10 -90.40 30.17
N GLN A 364 -28.50 -90.36 28.97
CA GLN A 364 -28.36 -91.54 28.12
C GLN A 364 -27.36 -92.55 28.70
N GLU A 365 -26.23 -92.12 29.26
CA GLU A 365 -25.28 -92.96 29.99
C GLU A 365 -25.92 -93.65 31.19
N GLU A 366 -26.76 -92.94 31.97
CA GLU A 366 -27.51 -93.53 33.08
C GLU A 366 -28.51 -94.60 32.59
N THR A 367 -29.22 -94.36 31.47
CA THR A 367 -30.12 -95.38 30.89
C THR A 367 -29.37 -96.58 30.31
N ILE A 368 -28.18 -96.38 29.74
CA ILE A 368 -27.31 -97.47 29.27
C ILE A 368 -26.86 -98.33 30.46
N ASN A 369 -26.40 -97.72 31.55
CA ASN A 369 -25.97 -98.46 32.76
C ASN A 369 -27.11 -99.33 33.33
N LYS A 370 -28.33 -98.77 33.46
CA LYS A 370 -29.53 -99.52 33.91
C LYS A 370 -29.90 -100.68 32.99
N LEU A 371 -29.74 -100.50 31.67
CA LEU A 371 -29.96 -101.58 30.70
C LEU A 371 -28.87 -102.66 30.79
N THR A 372 -27.61 -102.28 31.03
CA THR A 372 -26.52 -103.23 31.27
C THR A 372 -26.74 -104.04 32.54
N GLU A 373 -27.14 -103.41 33.66
CA GLU A 373 -27.50 -104.10 34.91
C GLU A 373 -28.61 -105.14 34.67
N SER A 374 -29.69 -104.76 33.97
CA SER A 374 -30.78 -105.67 33.63
C SER A 374 -30.35 -106.81 32.69
N ILE A 375 -29.43 -106.56 31.75
CA ILE A 375 -28.85 -107.59 30.87
C ILE A 375 -27.96 -108.56 31.67
N GLU A 376 -27.22 -108.08 32.68
CA GLU A 376 -26.43 -108.94 33.57
C GLU A 376 -27.31 -109.82 34.48
N GLU A 377 -28.42 -109.26 34.99
CA GLU A 377 -29.45 -109.97 35.78
C GLU A 377 -30.14 -111.06 34.95
N ILE A 378 -30.70 -110.71 33.78
CA ILE A 378 -31.27 -111.67 32.82
C ILE A 378 -30.20 -112.69 32.38
N GLY A 379 -28.95 -112.27 32.28
CA GLY A 379 -27.80 -113.15 32.04
C GLY A 379 -27.55 -114.14 33.18
N ALA A 380 -27.79 -113.76 34.44
CA ALA A 380 -27.70 -114.64 35.61
C ALA A 380 -28.87 -115.62 35.66
N GLU A 381 -30.10 -115.16 35.40
CA GLU A 381 -31.28 -116.02 35.29
C GLU A 381 -31.11 -117.07 34.18
N ASN A 382 -30.61 -116.68 33.00
CA ASN A 382 -30.35 -117.61 31.91
C ASN A 382 -29.26 -118.64 32.26
N ARG A 383 -28.23 -118.25 33.03
CA ARG A 383 -27.25 -119.21 33.59
C ARG A 383 -27.94 -120.20 34.54
N HIS A 384 -28.78 -119.72 35.45
CA HIS A 384 -29.53 -120.56 36.39
C HIS A 384 -30.48 -121.55 35.68
N CYS A 385 -31.28 -121.07 34.72
CA CYS A 385 -32.16 -121.92 33.91
C CYS A 385 -31.37 -122.99 33.12
N LYS A 386 -30.25 -122.62 32.50
CA LYS A 386 -29.38 -123.55 31.76
C LYS A 386 -28.77 -124.63 32.67
N ASP A 387 -28.51 -124.29 33.93
CA ASP A 387 -27.96 -125.20 34.93
C ASP A 387 -29.04 -126.13 35.51
N TRP A 388 -30.24 -125.61 35.78
CA TRP A 388 -31.42 -126.41 36.16
C TRP A 388 -31.82 -127.42 35.06
N ILE A 389 -31.80 -126.99 33.78
CA ILE A 389 -32.01 -127.88 32.63
C ILE A 389 -30.92 -128.96 32.56
N ARG A 390 -29.67 -128.65 32.90
CA ARG A 390 -28.56 -129.62 32.94
C ARG A 390 -28.75 -130.66 34.05
N GLU A 391 -29.21 -130.24 35.22
CA GLU A 391 -29.55 -131.13 36.35
C GLU A 391 -30.69 -132.10 35.99
N ARG A 392 -31.85 -131.58 35.55
CA ARG A 392 -33.00 -132.40 35.15
C ARG A 392 -32.64 -133.38 34.00
N ASN A 393 -31.80 -132.98 33.05
CA ASN A 393 -31.30 -133.89 32.00
C ASN A 393 -30.33 -134.97 32.53
N GLY A 394 -29.70 -134.77 33.69
CA GLY A 394 -28.96 -135.81 34.40
C GLY A 394 -29.91 -136.85 34.98
N GLU A 395 -30.92 -136.40 35.73
CA GLU A 395 -31.95 -137.26 36.32
C GLU A 395 -32.72 -138.07 35.26
N VAL A 396 -33.09 -137.45 34.12
CA VAL A 396 -33.75 -138.15 33.01
C VAL A 396 -32.88 -139.27 32.43
N LYS A 397 -31.55 -139.10 32.38
CA LYS A 397 -30.64 -140.17 31.96
C LYS A 397 -30.55 -141.29 32.99
N GLU A 398 -30.50 -140.96 34.27
CA GLU A 398 -30.50 -141.97 35.34
C GLU A 398 -31.82 -142.76 35.39
N MET A 399 -32.95 -142.06 35.26
CA MET A 399 -34.28 -142.67 35.14
C MET A 399 -34.40 -143.54 33.90
N LYS A 400 -33.80 -143.15 32.77
CA LYS A 400 -33.74 -144.01 31.59
C LYS A 400 -32.99 -145.31 31.85
N VAL A 401 -31.79 -145.27 32.45
CA VAL A 401 -31.03 -146.49 32.82
C VAL A 401 -31.85 -147.41 33.74
N LYS A 402 -32.68 -146.85 34.64
CA LYS A 402 -33.61 -147.64 35.48
C LYS A 402 -34.75 -148.28 34.68
N VAL A 403 -35.28 -147.61 33.66
CA VAL A 403 -36.30 -148.17 32.74
C VAL A 403 -35.69 -149.27 31.88
N ASP A 404 -34.56 -149.01 31.23
CA ASP A 404 -33.85 -149.97 30.37
C ASP A 404 -33.50 -151.27 31.17
N GLY A 405 -33.13 -151.14 32.45
CA GLY A 405 -32.88 -152.27 33.35
C GLY A 405 -34.13 -153.05 33.80
N LEU A 406 -35.30 -152.40 33.87
CA LEU A 406 -36.57 -153.08 34.13
C LEU A 406 -37.08 -153.83 32.89
N GLU A 407 -36.85 -153.28 31.69
CA GLU A 407 -37.22 -153.89 30.41
C GLU A 407 -36.53 -155.25 30.20
N MET A 408 -35.23 -155.35 30.51
CA MET A 408 -34.51 -156.63 30.55
C MET A 408 -35.13 -157.64 31.53
N LEU A 409 -35.55 -157.18 32.72
CA LEU A 409 -36.17 -158.03 33.74
C LEU A 409 -37.56 -158.54 33.34
N VAL A 410 -38.27 -157.83 32.45
CA VAL A 410 -39.54 -158.29 31.87
C VAL A 410 -39.28 -159.37 30.81
N GLY A 411 -38.36 -159.17 29.87
CA GLY A 411 -38.02 -160.19 28.87
C GLY A 411 -37.57 -161.51 29.50
N GLU A 412 -36.78 -161.44 30.58
CA GLU A 412 -36.38 -162.60 31.38
C GLU A 412 -37.58 -163.36 32.01
N LYS A 413 -38.74 -162.73 32.19
CA LYS A 413 -39.95 -163.37 32.72
C LYS A 413 -40.80 -163.97 31.60
N GLU A 414 -40.90 -163.29 30.47
CA GLU A 414 -41.67 -163.75 29.30
C GLU A 414 -41.11 -165.06 28.71
N GLU A 415 -39.78 -165.21 28.61
CA GLU A 415 -39.17 -166.50 28.23
C GLU A 415 -39.54 -167.63 29.18
N LYS A 416 -39.52 -167.36 30.49
CA LYS A 416 -39.86 -168.36 31.53
C LYS A 416 -41.34 -168.75 31.48
N GLU A 417 -42.22 -167.84 31.05
CA GLU A 417 -43.64 -168.13 30.81
C GLU A 417 -43.85 -169.02 29.57
N LEU A 418 -43.13 -168.77 28.47
CA LEU A 418 -43.20 -169.59 27.25
C LEU A 418 -42.78 -171.04 27.51
N VAL A 419 -41.70 -171.27 28.26
CA VAL A 419 -41.25 -172.63 28.63
C VAL A 419 -42.31 -173.37 29.46
N LEU A 420 -42.97 -172.67 30.41
CA LEU A 420 -44.05 -173.26 31.21
C LEU A 420 -45.28 -173.62 30.35
N LYS A 421 -45.66 -172.75 29.39
CA LYS A 421 -46.75 -173.01 28.45
C LYS A 421 -46.52 -174.28 27.61
N GLU A 422 -45.29 -174.53 27.15
CA GLU A 422 -44.98 -175.75 26.39
C GLU A 422 -45.01 -177.03 27.25
N MET A 423 -44.66 -176.94 28.54
CA MET A 423 -44.78 -178.07 29.47
C MET A 423 -46.25 -178.44 29.75
N VAL A 424 -47.15 -177.46 29.89
CA VAL A 424 -48.59 -177.70 30.07
C VAL A 424 -49.16 -178.47 28.88
N TRP A 425 -48.89 -178.02 27.65
CA TRP A 425 -49.40 -178.67 26.43
C TRP A 425 -49.02 -180.16 26.31
N LYS A 426 -47.79 -180.52 26.74
CA LYS A 426 -47.32 -181.92 26.77
C LYS A 426 -48.08 -182.78 27.78
N LEU A 427 -48.50 -182.22 28.91
CA LEU A 427 -49.27 -182.94 29.94
C LEU A 427 -50.72 -183.18 29.49
N GLU A 428 -51.37 -182.20 28.85
CA GLU A 428 -52.74 -182.33 28.33
C GLU A 428 -52.86 -183.45 27.28
N ALA A 429 -51.84 -183.58 26.42
CA ALA A 429 -51.75 -184.65 25.43
C ALA A 429 -51.65 -186.05 26.08
N MET A 430 -50.94 -186.19 27.19
CA MET A 430 -50.81 -187.46 27.93
C MET A 430 -52.14 -187.88 28.58
N VAL A 431 -52.80 -186.94 29.29
CA VAL A 431 -54.10 -187.19 29.96
C VAL A 431 -55.17 -187.63 28.96
N SER A 432 -55.18 -187.02 27.76
CA SER A 432 -56.13 -187.35 26.69
C SER A 432 -56.00 -188.79 26.19
N LYS A 433 -54.78 -189.36 26.19
CA LYS A 433 -54.54 -190.75 25.78
C LYS A 433 -55.00 -191.75 26.85
N GLU A 434 -54.64 -191.50 28.10
CA GLU A 434 -54.93 -192.38 29.25
C GLU A 434 -56.45 -192.50 29.50
N ALA A 435 -57.22 -191.44 29.26
CA ALA A 435 -58.68 -191.45 29.30
C ALA A 435 -59.31 -192.45 28.30
N GLY A 436 -58.72 -192.58 27.10
CA GLY A 436 -59.20 -193.50 26.06
C GLY A 436 -58.96 -194.98 26.41
N GLU A 437 -57.80 -195.29 26.97
CA GLU A 437 -57.45 -196.65 27.42
C GLU A 437 -58.36 -197.11 28.58
N LYS A 438 -58.64 -196.20 29.53
CA LYS A 438 -59.55 -196.42 30.67
C LYS A 438 -60.99 -196.73 30.24
N LEU A 439 -61.49 -196.10 29.18
CA LEU A 439 -62.81 -196.37 28.61
C LEU A 439 -62.94 -197.79 28.04
N ASN A 440 -61.84 -198.35 27.51
CA ASN A 440 -61.85 -199.67 26.89
C ASN A 440 -61.88 -200.80 27.95
N LEU A 441 -61.16 -200.62 29.06
CA LEU A 441 -61.20 -201.53 30.22
C LEU A 441 -62.61 -201.63 30.83
N ILE A 442 -63.33 -200.51 30.95
CA ILE A 442 -64.71 -200.47 31.47
C ILE A 442 -65.68 -201.34 30.65
N LYS A 443 -65.48 -201.45 29.32
CA LYS A 443 -66.27 -202.35 28.47
C LYS A 443 -66.02 -203.82 28.76
N GLN A 444 -64.79 -204.21 29.12
CA GLN A 444 -64.44 -205.59 29.45
C GLN A 444 -65.00 -206.01 30.81
N VAL A 445 -64.99 -205.13 31.82
CA VAL A 445 -65.59 -205.38 33.14
C VAL A 445 -67.09 -205.72 33.00
N ARG A 446 -67.85 -204.95 32.21
CA ARG A 446 -69.26 -205.21 31.85
C ARG A 446 -69.53 -206.51 31.07
N GLN A 447 -68.49 -207.26 30.70
CA GLN A 447 -68.59 -208.56 30.05
C GLN A 447 -68.17 -209.72 30.98
N LEU A 448 -67.52 -209.41 32.11
CA LEU A 448 -67.23 -210.33 33.21
C LEU A 448 -68.39 -210.35 34.23
N GLU A 449 -68.97 -209.20 34.57
CA GLU A 449 -70.12 -209.05 35.49
C GLU A 449 -71.26 -210.03 35.12
N ARG A 450 -71.70 -210.02 33.86
CA ARG A 450 -72.76 -210.91 33.34
C ARG A 450 -72.39 -212.41 33.28
N LYS A 451 -71.10 -212.76 33.44
CA LYS A 451 -70.68 -214.17 33.61
C LYS A 451 -70.78 -214.60 35.07
N VAL A 452 -70.41 -213.73 36.00
CA VAL A 452 -70.61 -213.95 37.45
C VAL A 452 -72.10 -214.10 37.76
N GLU A 453 -72.94 -213.21 37.22
CA GLU A 453 -74.40 -213.20 37.41
C GLU A 453 -75.13 -214.46 36.88
N ASN A 454 -74.50 -215.22 35.97
CA ASN A 454 -74.96 -216.56 35.58
C ASN A 454 -74.46 -217.64 36.55
N LEU A 455 -73.18 -217.65 36.90
CA LEU A 455 -72.61 -218.64 37.82
C LEU A 455 -73.22 -218.57 39.23
N GLU A 456 -73.57 -217.38 39.71
CA GLU A 456 -74.32 -217.21 40.97
C GLU A 456 -75.71 -217.85 40.96
N ARG A 457 -76.31 -218.02 39.77
CA ARG A 457 -77.63 -218.64 39.62
C ARG A 457 -77.52 -220.16 39.74
N ASP A 458 -76.55 -220.74 39.02
CA ASP A 458 -76.23 -222.17 39.07
C ASP A 458 -75.86 -222.60 40.51
N VAL A 459 -75.12 -221.77 41.26
CA VAL A 459 -74.79 -222.04 42.68
C VAL A 459 -76.04 -222.04 43.57
N LYS A 460 -76.94 -221.05 43.41
CA LYS A 460 -78.18 -220.95 44.23
C LYS A 460 -79.14 -222.13 44.01
N GLU A 461 -79.16 -222.71 42.80
CA GLU A 461 -79.92 -223.93 42.52
C GLU A 461 -79.32 -225.15 43.26
N LYS A 462 -77.99 -225.31 43.24
CA LYS A 462 -77.26 -226.41 43.90
C LYS A 462 -77.38 -226.39 45.43
N ASP A 463 -77.35 -225.21 46.05
CA ASP A 463 -77.47 -225.08 47.50
C ASP A 463 -78.87 -225.44 48.02
N GLY A 464 -79.92 -225.22 47.21
CA GLY A 464 -81.29 -225.62 47.53
C GLY A 464 -81.45 -227.14 47.71
N ASP A 465 -80.89 -227.91 46.76
CA ASP A 465 -80.89 -229.37 46.82
C ASP A 465 -80.14 -229.91 48.06
N LEU A 466 -79.03 -229.27 48.43
CA LEU A 466 -78.24 -229.65 49.61
C LEU A 466 -79.01 -229.41 50.92
N VAL A 467 -79.73 -228.29 51.05
CA VAL A 467 -80.60 -228.04 52.21
C VAL A 467 -81.74 -229.06 52.28
N GLY A 468 -82.35 -229.38 51.13
CA GLY A 468 -83.39 -230.41 51.01
C GLY A 468 -82.93 -231.83 51.35
N LEU A 469 -81.61 -232.08 51.37
CA LEU A 469 -80.99 -233.34 51.81
C LEU A 469 -80.57 -233.29 53.30
N ALA A 470 -80.18 -232.12 53.80
CA ALA A 470 -79.76 -231.90 55.18
C ALA A 470 -80.91 -232.07 56.19
N GLU A 471 -82.10 -231.50 55.92
CA GLU A 471 -83.28 -231.65 56.78
C GLU A 471 -83.70 -233.12 56.92
N LYS A 472 -83.68 -233.89 55.82
CA LYS A 472 -83.99 -235.32 55.81
C LYS A 472 -83.02 -236.13 56.68
N LYS A 473 -81.74 -235.73 56.76
CA LYS A 473 -80.77 -236.31 57.70
C LYS A 473 -81.04 -235.94 59.16
N LYS A 474 -81.41 -234.68 59.45
CA LYS A 474 -81.71 -234.24 60.83
C LYS A 474 -82.87 -235.02 61.46
N GLU A 475 -83.95 -235.24 60.72
CA GLU A 475 -85.13 -235.89 61.32
C GLU A 475 -84.95 -237.41 61.46
N ALA A 476 -84.18 -238.05 60.58
CA ALA A 476 -83.72 -239.42 60.80
C ALA A 476 -82.87 -239.55 62.08
N ILE A 477 -82.10 -238.53 62.44
CA ILE A 477 -81.35 -238.49 63.72
C ILE A 477 -82.30 -238.29 64.92
N ARG A 478 -83.36 -237.47 64.83
CA ARG A 478 -84.37 -237.37 65.90
C ARG A 478 -85.03 -238.72 66.20
N GLN A 479 -85.43 -239.45 65.17
CA GLN A 479 -86.06 -240.76 65.31
C GLN A 479 -85.12 -241.78 65.99
N LEU A 480 -83.81 -241.67 65.79
CA LEU A 480 -82.80 -242.47 66.51
C LEU A 480 -82.59 -242.01 67.96
N CYS A 481 -82.63 -240.71 68.25
CA CYS A 481 -82.38 -240.20 69.60
C CYS A 481 -83.44 -240.64 70.63
N SER A 482 -84.73 -240.56 70.32
CA SER A 482 -85.78 -241.04 71.25
C SER A 482 -85.76 -242.57 71.43
N LEU A 483 -85.24 -243.32 70.45
CA LEU A 483 -85.00 -244.76 70.60
C LEU A 483 -83.85 -245.06 71.59
N VAL A 484 -82.85 -244.17 71.70
CA VAL A 484 -81.77 -244.29 72.70
C VAL A 484 -82.29 -243.98 74.12
N GLU A 485 -83.16 -242.98 74.28
CA GLU A 485 -83.76 -242.65 75.59
C GLU A 485 -84.69 -243.77 76.09
N PHE A 486 -85.47 -244.38 75.20
CA PHE A 486 -86.25 -245.60 75.46
C PHE A 486 -85.40 -246.77 76.02
N HIS A 487 -84.10 -246.80 75.74
CA HIS A 487 -83.17 -247.79 76.29
C HIS A 487 -82.42 -247.34 77.55
N ARG A 488 -82.30 -246.03 77.82
CA ARG A 488 -81.43 -245.51 78.89
C ARG A 488 -82.04 -245.64 80.28
N ASP A 489 -83.32 -245.29 80.44
CA ASP A 489 -83.99 -245.44 81.74
C ASP A 489 -84.23 -246.92 82.08
N ARG A 490 -84.33 -247.77 81.05
CA ARG A 490 -84.31 -249.23 81.17
C ARG A 490 -82.93 -249.83 81.51
N TYR A 491 -81.90 -248.99 81.70
CA TYR A 491 -80.55 -249.38 82.13
C TYR A 491 -80.18 -248.86 83.54
N VAL A 492 -80.87 -247.84 84.07
CA VAL A 492 -80.80 -247.44 85.51
C VAL A 492 -81.61 -248.41 86.40
N TYR A 493 -82.31 -249.35 85.77
CA TYR A 493 -82.75 -250.64 86.30
C TYR A 493 -81.74 -251.29 87.29
N LEU A 494 -82.29 -252.10 88.18
CA LEU A 494 -81.67 -253.26 88.86
C LEU A 494 -80.56 -252.98 89.90
N LYS A 495 -79.66 -252.01 89.67
CA LYS A 495 -78.30 -251.99 90.23
C LYS A 495 -78.21 -252.24 91.74
N ASP A 496 -79.00 -251.52 92.54
CA ASP A 496 -78.79 -251.44 94.00
C ASP A 496 -79.79 -252.27 94.83
N SER A 497 -80.41 -253.29 94.19
CA SER A 497 -81.03 -254.40 94.91
C SER A 497 -80.01 -255.53 95.13
N MET A 498 -79.48 -255.70 96.36
CA MET A 498 -79.07 -256.97 97.03
C MET A 498 -78.22 -256.71 98.32
N PRO A 499 -78.12 -257.65 99.32
CA PRO A 499 -78.09 -257.25 100.74
C PRO A 499 -77.04 -257.90 101.68
N LYS A 500 -76.82 -257.30 102.88
CA LYS A 500 -76.84 -257.94 104.25
C LYS A 500 -76.16 -257.13 105.38
N ARG A 501 -76.94 -256.57 106.33
CA ARG A 501 -76.90 -256.82 107.82
C ARG A 501 -77.72 -255.81 108.66
N ASN A 502 -78.24 -256.32 109.79
CA ASN A 502 -78.94 -255.74 110.97
C ASN A 502 -78.96 -254.19 111.13
N LYS A 503 -80.05 -253.54 111.59
CA LYS A 503 -80.73 -253.75 112.89
C LYS A 503 -82.14 -253.11 113.00
N PHE A 504 -83.00 -253.78 113.78
CA PHE A 504 -84.06 -253.31 114.71
C PHE A 504 -85.25 -252.42 114.26
N TRP A 505 -86.42 -252.83 114.80
CA TRP A 505 -87.78 -252.24 114.80
C TRP A 505 -88.46 -252.17 113.43
#